data_AF-A0A838WA03-F1
#
_entry.id   AF-A0A838WA03-F1
#
_cell.length_a   1.000
_cell.length_b   1.000
_cell.length_c   1.000
_cell.angle_alpha   90.00
_cell.angle_beta   90.00
_cell.angle_gamma   90.00
#
_symmetry.space_group_name_H-M   'P 1'
#
loop_
_entity.id
_entity.type
_entity.pdbx_description
1 polymer ?
#
loop_
_entity_poly.entity_id
_entity_poly.type
_entity_poly.pdbx_seq_one_letter_code
_entity_poly.pdbx_strand_id
1 'polypeptide(L)'
;MSLLLTRQIIFFDNTLQTFVFLLIVVGGYGIGSWILLEYIKRISHNLRKKSPFINRLHISVTIIQLSLLGILLFIIYSNSINCAGSFSFCMDSRIQSVSVNAIASISSSVILGLFSLKFFLWYKAGNKRTVILLLFGLATITLSMSILVDAMDKILLQQVIEEKSPSGTLPKSSYIYKVDEKYGGQIQYKVENEDTTTFYMVPTSLIPLHKFLVYLVSVPPYLFTWIAIVALLHQYYQSWSEYV
;
A
#
# COMPACT_ATOMS: atom_id res chain seq x y z
N MET A 1 -10.39 0.56 5.06
CA MET A 1 -11.09 1.63 4.29
C MET A 1 -10.65 1.68 2.83
N SER A 2 -9.36 1.47 2.51
CA SER A 2 -8.82 1.45 1.13
C SER A 2 -9.25 0.26 0.27
N LEU A 3 -9.64 -0.86 0.87
CA LEU A 3 -10.14 -2.07 0.18
C LEU A 3 -11.60 -1.98 -0.28
N LEU A 4 -12.41 -1.07 0.30
CA LEU A 4 -13.81 -0.88 -0.07
C LEU A 4 -13.97 0.07 -1.27
N LEU A 5 -13.06 1.04 -1.42
CA LEU A 5 -13.06 1.97 -2.56
C LEU A 5 -12.46 1.34 -3.84
N THR A 6 -11.66 0.27 -3.71
CA THR A 6 -11.13 -0.49 -4.86
C THR A 6 -12.04 -1.62 -5.31
N ARG A 7 -12.99 -2.07 -4.49
CA ARG A 7 -14.03 -3.02 -4.91
C ARG A 7 -15.27 -2.28 -5.39
N GLN A 8 -15.34 -2.04 -6.71
CA GLN A 8 -16.53 -1.78 -7.53
C GLN A 8 -17.86 -1.67 -6.79
N ILE A 9 -18.33 -0.47 -6.45
CA ILE A 9 -19.78 -0.22 -6.26
C ILE A 9 -20.24 1.10 -6.91
N ILE A 10 -19.34 2.02 -7.29
CA ILE A 10 -19.74 3.28 -7.92
C ILE A 10 -19.02 3.40 -9.25
N PHE A 11 -19.79 3.46 -10.35
CA PHE A 11 -19.30 3.87 -11.66
C PHE A 11 -18.89 5.33 -11.56
N PHE A 12 -17.59 5.61 -11.68
CA PHE A 12 -17.07 6.97 -11.69
C PHE A 12 -16.87 7.39 -13.15
N ASP A 13 -17.59 8.43 -13.57
CA ASP A 13 -17.27 9.19 -14.77
C ASP A 13 -15.81 9.69 -14.69
N ASN A 14 -15.13 9.91 -15.82
CA ASN A 14 -13.72 10.30 -15.89
C ASN A 14 -13.42 11.52 -15.00
N THR A 15 -14.35 12.47 -14.92
CA THR A 15 -14.25 13.65 -14.05
C THR A 15 -14.36 13.32 -12.56
N LEU A 16 -15.25 12.40 -12.18
CA LEU A 16 -15.48 11.99 -10.79
C LEU A 16 -14.33 11.12 -10.28
N GLN A 17 -13.75 10.26 -11.13
CA GLN A 17 -12.54 9.49 -10.83
C GLN A 17 -11.36 10.42 -10.55
N THR A 18 -11.20 11.49 -11.33
CA THR A 18 -10.16 12.51 -11.12
C THR A 18 -10.36 13.30 -9.84
N PHE A 19 -11.61 13.67 -9.54
CA PHE A 19 -11.93 14.32 -8.28
C PHE A 19 -11.62 13.43 -7.07
N VAL A 20 -12.00 12.16 -7.11
CA VAL A 20 -11.72 11.20 -6.04
C VAL A 20 -10.22 10.95 -5.90
N PHE A 21 -9.48 10.83 -7.00
CA PHE A 21 -8.03 10.69 -6.98
C PHE A 21 -7.35 11.90 -6.33
N LEU A 22 -7.75 13.12 -6.70
CA LEU A 22 -7.26 14.35 -6.08
C LEU A 22 -7.57 14.40 -4.58
N LEU A 23 -8.78 14.00 -4.18
CA LEU A 23 -9.19 13.97 -2.78
C LEU A 23 -8.36 12.96 -1.98
N ILE A 24 -8.07 11.79 -2.55
CA ILE A 24 -7.21 10.77 -1.92
C ILE A 24 -5.77 11.27 -1.81
N VAL A 25 -5.21 11.86 -2.85
CA VAL A 25 -3.80 12.31 -2.85
C VAL A 25 -3.61 13.53 -1.97
N VAL A 26 -4.46 14.56 -2.09
CA VAL A 26 -4.31 15.81 -1.33
C VAL A 26 -4.83 15.65 0.10
N GLY A 27 -6.05 15.15 0.25
CA GLY A 27 -6.70 15.01 1.55
C GLY A 27 -6.19 13.81 2.32
N GLY A 28 -6.30 12.62 1.73
CA GLY A 28 -5.89 11.38 2.38
C GLY A 28 -4.38 11.31 2.62
N TYR A 29 -3.59 11.41 1.55
CA TYR A 29 -2.16 11.28 1.62
C TYR A 29 -1.49 12.57 2.12
N GLY A 30 -1.75 13.73 1.52
CA GLY A 30 -1.13 15.00 1.93
C GLY A 30 -1.46 15.40 3.38
N ILE A 31 -2.71 15.77 3.64
CA ILE A 31 -3.16 16.26 4.96
C ILE A 31 -3.06 15.15 6.01
N GLY A 32 -3.57 13.95 5.70
CA GLY A 32 -3.55 12.82 6.63
C GLY A 32 -2.13 12.42 7.06
N SER A 33 -1.20 12.33 6.10
CA SER A 33 0.21 12.09 6.42
C SER A 33 0.80 13.19 7.28
N TRP A 34 0.52 14.46 6.97
CA TRP A 34 1.09 15.59 7.69
C TRP A 34 0.67 15.56 9.17
N ILE A 35 -0.63 15.34 9.42
CA ILE A 35 -1.17 15.22 10.78
C ILE A 35 -0.52 14.05 11.52
N LEU A 36 -0.41 12.88 10.87
CA LEU A 36 0.19 11.70 11.47
C LEU A 36 1.67 11.93 11.84
N LEU A 37 2.42 12.58 10.94
CA LEU A 37 3.84 12.85 11.13
C LEU A 37 4.06 13.85 12.27
N GLU A 38 3.24 14.89 12.36
CA GLU A 38 3.29 15.85 13.47
C GLU A 38 2.89 15.20 14.81
N TYR A 39 1.90 14.30 14.81
CA TYR A 39 1.53 13.53 16.00
C TYR A 39 2.67 12.62 16.48
N ILE A 40 3.26 11.85 15.56
CA ILE A 40 4.42 10.98 15.85
C ILE A 40 5.60 11.82 16.35
N LYS A 41 5.86 12.98 15.74
CA LYS A 41 6.92 13.91 16.16
C LYS A 41 6.73 14.37 17.61
N ARG A 42 5.51 14.69 18.02
CA ARG A 42 5.20 15.10 19.41
C ARG A 42 5.43 13.97 20.40
N ILE A 43 4.90 12.78 20.14
CA ILE A 43 5.03 11.63 21.06
C ILE A 43 6.47 11.11 21.12
N SER A 44 7.14 11.02 19.97
CA SER A 44 8.49 10.49 19.89
C SER A 44 9.58 11.48 20.30
N HIS A 45 9.24 12.73 20.64
CA HIS A 45 10.21 13.79 20.95
C HIS A 45 11.24 13.36 22.02
N ASN A 46 10.77 12.77 23.11
CA ASN A 46 11.64 12.33 24.21
C ASN A 46 12.52 11.13 23.82
N LEU A 47 11.99 10.23 22.99
CA LEU A 47 12.73 9.07 22.46
C LEU A 47 13.78 9.51 21.43
N ARG A 48 13.46 10.49 20.59
CA ARG A 48 14.37 11.07 19.57
C ARG A 48 15.53 11.83 20.19
N LYS A 49 15.30 12.56 21.28
CA LYS A 49 16.38 13.21 22.03
C LYS A 49 17.36 12.22 22.64
N LYS A 50 16.88 11.03 23.03
CA LYS A 50 17.72 9.97 23.64
C LYS A 50 18.38 9.04 22.64
N SER A 51 17.80 8.84 21.46
CA SER A 51 18.28 7.87 20.47
C SER A 51 18.53 8.51 19.10
N PRO A 52 19.80 8.58 18.64
CA PRO A 52 20.11 9.10 17.31
C PRO A 52 19.54 8.23 16.19
N PHE A 53 19.32 6.94 16.44
CA PHE A 53 18.70 6.02 15.48
C PHE A 53 17.24 6.37 15.20
N ILE A 54 16.45 6.63 16.25
CA ILE A 54 15.04 7.02 16.11
C ILE A 54 14.94 8.39 15.42
N ASN A 55 15.87 9.29 15.71
CA ASN A 55 15.92 10.58 15.01
C ASN A 55 16.23 10.42 13.51
N ARG A 56 17.20 9.57 13.14
CA ARG A 56 17.51 9.27 11.73
C ARG A 56 16.33 8.62 11.02
N LEU A 57 15.69 7.62 11.62
CA LEU A 57 14.49 6.99 11.04
C LEU A 57 13.36 8.01 10.80
N HIS A 58 13.10 8.87 11.78
CA HIS A 58 12.08 9.91 11.61
C HIS A 58 12.40 10.83 10.43
N ILE A 59 13.66 11.26 10.29
CA ILE A 59 14.09 12.10 9.16
C ILE A 59 13.94 11.34 7.83
N SER A 60 14.39 10.09 7.76
CA SER A 60 14.26 9.26 6.55
C SER A 60 12.80 9.09 6.14
N VAL A 61 11.90 8.78 7.07
CA VAL A 61 10.46 8.68 6.80
C VAL A 61 9.91 10.01 6.30
N THR A 62 10.26 11.13 6.93
CA THR A 62 9.81 12.46 6.48
C THR A 62 10.28 12.77 5.06
N ILE A 63 11.54 12.46 4.72
CA ILE A 63 12.08 12.67 3.37
C ILE A 63 11.31 11.82 2.35
N ILE A 64 11.18 10.51 2.59
CA ILE A 64 10.49 9.59 1.68
C ILE A 64 9.04 10.04 1.46
N GLN A 65 8.35 10.42 2.54
CA GLN A 65 6.95 10.83 2.50
C GLN A 65 6.74 12.11 1.68
N LEU A 66 7.62 13.10 1.86
CA LEU A 66 7.62 14.36 1.08
C LEU A 66 8.02 14.12 -0.38
N SER A 67 9.02 13.27 -0.65
CA SER A 67 9.41 12.90 -2.01
C SER A 67 8.25 12.22 -2.75
N LEU A 68 7.56 11.30 -2.10
CA LEU A 68 6.40 10.61 -2.69
C LEU A 68 5.25 11.60 -2.95
N LEU A 69 4.98 12.53 -2.02
CA LEU A 69 3.99 13.59 -2.23
C LEU A 69 4.36 14.44 -3.45
N GLY A 70 5.63 14.84 -3.57
CA GLY A 70 6.13 15.62 -4.69
C GLY A 70 5.97 14.89 -6.03
N ILE A 71 6.26 13.58 -6.06
CA ILE A 71 6.06 12.75 -7.27
C ILE A 71 4.57 12.66 -7.63
N LEU A 72 3.69 12.44 -6.65
CA LEU A 72 2.24 12.37 -6.89
C LEU A 72 1.69 13.70 -7.43
N LEU A 73 2.13 14.83 -6.85
CA LEU A 73 1.77 16.17 -7.34
C LEU A 73 2.34 16.43 -8.74
N PHE A 74 3.56 15.97 -9.03
CA PHE A 74 4.16 16.07 -10.36
C PHE A 74 3.38 15.28 -11.41
N ILE A 75 2.93 14.07 -11.09
CA ILE A 75 2.06 13.27 -11.98
C ILE A 75 0.76 14.02 -12.27
N ILE A 76 0.13 14.59 -11.24
CA ILE A 76 -1.11 15.39 -11.40
C ILE A 76 -0.84 16.60 -12.31
N TYR A 77 0.24 17.34 -12.06
CA TYR A 77 0.60 18.52 -12.83
C TYR A 77 0.93 18.20 -14.30
N SER A 78 1.77 17.19 -14.54
CA SER A 78 2.13 16.74 -15.88
C SER A 78 0.90 16.28 -16.67
N ASN A 79 -0.02 15.56 -16.01
CA ASN A 79 -1.27 15.15 -16.63
C ASN A 79 -2.19 16.34 -16.95
N SER A 80 -2.24 17.36 -16.09
CA SER A 80 -3.04 18.58 -16.32
C SER A 80 -2.57 19.41 -17.52
N ILE A 81 -1.29 19.34 -17.89
CA ILE A 81 -0.73 20.12 -19.01
C ILE A 81 -0.81 19.35 -20.33
N ASN A 82 -0.56 18.05 -20.30
CA ASN A 82 -0.49 17.23 -21.51
C ASN A 82 -1.88 16.79 -22.03
N CYS A 83 -2.92 16.88 -21.21
CA CYS A 83 -4.30 16.61 -21.60
C CYS A 83 -5.08 17.90 -21.86
N ALA A 84 -5.14 18.34 -23.12
CA ALA A 84 -6.00 19.44 -23.55
C ALA A 84 -7.43 18.95 -23.79
N GLY A 85 -8.12 18.57 -22.71
CA GLY A 85 -9.50 18.11 -22.73
C GLY A 85 -9.94 17.64 -21.35
N SER A 86 -10.89 18.38 -20.76
CA SER A 86 -11.73 18.00 -19.61
C SER A 86 -11.21 16.93 -18.64
N PHE A 87 -10.43 17.32 -17.62
CA PHE A 87 -10.23 16.56 -16.35
C PHE A 87 -10.07 15.02 -16.47
N SER A 88 -9.51 14.51 -17.57
CA SER A 88 -9.28 13.09 -17.82
C SER A 88 -7.79 12.78 -17.70
N PHE A 89 -7.45 11.64 -17.09
CA PHE A 89 -6.09 11.13 -17.11
C PHE A 89 -5.79 10.52 -18.48
N CYS A 90 -5.03 11.20 -19.34
CA CYS A 90 -4.56 10.65 -20.63
C CYS A 90 -3.20 9.97 -20.51
N MET A 91 -2.72 9.73 -19.29
CA MET A 91 -1.43 9.10 -19.07
C MET A 91 -1.51 7.59 -19.29
N ASP A 92 -1.11 7.18 -20.48
CA ASP A 92 -0.79 5.82 -20.90
C ASP A 92 0.59 5.34 -20.36
N SER A 93 1.17 6.01 -19.35
CA SER A 93 2.51 5.68 -18.85
C SER A 93 2.46 4.75 -17.63
N ARG A 94 2.00 3.51 -17.88
CA ARG A 94 2.11 2.38 -16.95
C ARG A 94 3.48 2.31 -16.26
N ILE A 95 4.55 2.63 -16.99
CA ILE A 95 5.93 2.64 -16.49
C ILE A 95 6.11 3.59 -15.30
N GLN A 96 5.48 4.77 -15.30
CA GLN A 96 5.60 5.72 -14.19
C GLN A 96 4.82 5.25 -12.96
N SER A 97 3.59 4.75 -13.13
CA SER A 97 2.81 4.24 -12.00
C SER A 97 3.45 2.99 -11.36
N VAL A 98 4.02 2.10 -12.18
CA VAL A 98 4.66 0.87 -11.70
C VAL A 98 5.96 1.19 -10.95
N SER A 99 6.79 2.09 -11.48
CA SER A 99 8.05 2.48 -10.84
C SER A 99 7.82 3.21 -9.50
N VAL A 100 6.85 4.11 -9.42
CA VAL A 100 6.50 4.80 -8.18
C VAL A 100 5.97 3.82 -7.13
N ASN A 101 5.09 2.90 -7.53
CA ASN A 101 4.60 1.85 -6.62
C ASN A 101 5.73 0.94 -6.12
N ALA A 102 6.67 0.59 -6.99
CA ALA A 102 7.84 -0.23 -6.64
C ALA A 102 8.74 0.48 -5.61
N ILE A 103 9.10 1.74 -5.87
CA ILE A 103 9.96 2.53 -4.97
C ILE A 103 9.29 2.71 -3.60
N ALA A 104 7.99 3.03 -3.59
CA ALA A 104 7.22 3.20 -2.36
C ALA A 104 7.19 1.90 -1.53
N SER A 105 6.94 0.77 -2.22
CA SER A 105 6.81 -0.53 -1.58
C SER A 105 8.14 -1.04 -1.03
N ILE A 106 9.23 -0.90 -1.79
CA ILE A 106 10.57 -1.26 -1.34
C ILE A 106 10.97 -0.40 -0.14
N SER A 107 10.79 0.91 -0.22
CA SER A 107 11.13 1.84 0.86
C SER A 107 10.35 1.53 2.14
N SER A 108 9.04 1.30 2.02
CA SER A 108 8.18 0.92 3.15
C SER A 108 8.60 -0.41 3.76
N SER A 109 8.93 -1.40 2.91
CA SER A 109 9.35 -2.72 3.37
C SER A 109 10.68 -2.66 4.14
N VAL A 110 11.64 -1.86 3.67
CA VAL A 110 12.92 -1.63 4.35
C VAL A 110 12.71 -0.97 5.72
N ILE A 111 11.90 0.10 5.77
CA ILE A 111 11.62 0.80 7.03
C ILE A 111 10.96 -0.15 8.04
N LEU A 112 9.93 -0.88 7.63
CA LEU A 112 9.22 -1.83 8.50
C LEU A 112 10.13 -2.99 8.92
N GLY A 113 11.02 -3.46 8.04
CA GLY A 113 12.03 -4.46 8.37
C GLY A 113 13.00 -3.98 9.45
N LEU A 114 13.46 -2.73 9.37
CA LEU A 114 14.33 -2.14 10.40
C LEU A 114 13.60 -2.01 11.75
N PHE A 115 12.32 -1.64 11.76
CA PHE A 115 11.51 -1.62 12.97
C PHE A 115 11.34 -3.01 13.57
N SER A 116 11.01 -4.00 12.74
CA SER A 116 10.87 -5.40 13.17
C SER A 116 12.15 -5.93 13.82
N LEU A 117 13.31 -5.70 13.18
CA LEU A 117 14.62 -6.07 13.75
C LEU A 117 14.84 -5.44 15.13
N LYS A 118 14.49 -4.16 15.29
CA LYS A 118 14.61 -3.50 16.60
C LYS A 118 13.68 -4.09 17.64
N PHE A 119 12.43 -4.40 17.28
CA PHE A 119 11.51 -5.08 18.18
C PHE A 119 12.03 -6.45 18.61
N PHE A 120 12.62 -7.23 17.70
CA PHE A 120 13.22 -8.51 18.04
C PHE A 120 14.49 -8.38 18.90
N LEU A 121 15.32 -7.37 18.64
CA LEU A 121 16.49 -7.10 19.49
C LEU A 121 16.10 -6.69 20.91
N TRP A 122 15.09 -5.82 21.05
CA TRP A 122 14.54 -5.47 22.36
C TRP A 122 13.83 -6.65 23.01
N TYR A 123 13.24 -7.56 22.22
CA TYR A 123 12.71 -8.80 22.74
C TYR A 123 13.84 -9.66 23.34
N LYS A 124 14.91 -9.88 22.59
CA LYS A 124 16.04 -10.69 23.07
C LYS A 124 16.68 -10.15 24.36
N ALA A 125 16.59 -8.85 24.62
CA ALA A 125 17.21 -8.19 25.77
C ALA A 125 16.30 -8.03 27.02
N GLY A 126 15.01 -8.38 26.95
CA GLY A 126 14.02 -8.01 27.99
C GLY A 126 13.35 -9.19 28.73
N ASN A 127 12.66 -8.88 29.84
CA ASN A 127 11.84 -9.80 30.65
C ASN A 127 10.31 -9.64 30.40
N LYS A 128 9.48 -10.68 30.65
CA LYS A 128 8.00 -10.87 30.47
C LYS A 128 7.18 -9.90 29.58
N ARG A 129 7.28 -8.58 29.76
CA ARG A 129 6.75 -7.52 28.84
C ARG A 129 7.35 -7.61 27.43
N THR A 130 8.38 -8.42 27.27
CA THR A 130 9.01 -8.83 26.04
C THR A 130 8.04 -9.38 25.00
N VAL A 131 7.07 -10.22 25.39
CA VAL A 131 6.19 -10.93 24.42
C VAL A 131 5.41 -9.95 23.53
N ILE A 132 5.00 -8.81 24.07
CA ILE A 132 4.32 -7.75 23.30
C ILE A 132 5.25 -7.20 22.20
N LEU A 133 6.54 -7.01 22.49
CA LEU A 133 7.53 -6.57 21.50
C LEU A 133 7.72 -7.62 20.40
N LEU A 134 7.65 -8.92 20.73
CA LEU A 134 7.68 -9.98 19.73
C LEU A 134 6.45 -9.95 18.83
N LEU A 135 5.26 -9.73 19.39
CA LEU A 135 4.02 -9.61 18.60
C LEU A 135 4.06 -8.39 17.66
N PHE A 136 4.56 -7.24 18.12
CA PHE A 136 4.78 -6.08 17.25
C PHE A 136 5.88 -6.32 16.21
N GLY A 137 6.95 -7.05 16.55
CA GLY A 137 7.97 -7.49 15.61
C GLY A 137 7.40 -8.39 14.50
N LEU A 138 6.52 -9.32 14.86
CA LEU A 138 5.81 -10.21 13.93
C LEU A 138 4.78 -9.45 13.08
N ALA A 139 4.03 -8.53 13.67
CA ALA A 139 3.08 -7.68 12.94
C ALA A 139 3.80 -6.82 11.89
N THR A 140 4.92 -6.19 12.26
CA THR A 140 5.69 -5.34 11.35
C THR A 140 6.37 -6.11 10.22
N ILE A 141 6.92 -7.31 10.47
CA ILE A 141 7.53 -8.11 9.39
C ILE A 141 6.48 -8.70 8.45
N THR A 142 5.35 -9.15 8.98
CA THR A 142 4.25 -9.67 8.14
C THR A 142 3.63 -8.55 7.32
N LEU A 143 3.49 -7.34 7.88
CA LEU A 143 3.05 -6.16 7.13
C LEU A 143 4.04 -5.78 6.02
N SER A 144 5.34 -5.81 6.32
CA SER A 144 6.40 -5.59 5.32
C SER A 144 6.30 -6.60 4.17
N MET A 145 6.15 -7.89 4.49
CA MET A 145 5.94 -8.94 3.50
C MET A 145 4.66 -8.74 2.69
N SER A 146 3.57 -8.28 3.30
CA SER A 146 2.33 -7.98 2.58
C SER A 146 2.49 -6.87 1.54
N ILE A 147 3.23 -5.81 1.88
CA ILE A 147 3.51 -4.72 0.94
C ILE A 147 4.42 -5.22 -0.19
N LEU A 148 5.44 -6.01 0.14
CA LEU A 148 6.37 -6.55 -0.85
C LEU A 148 5.68 -7.53 -1.82
N VAL A 149 4.81 -8.41 -1.31
CA VAL A 149 4.05 -9.37 -2.12
C VAL A 149 3.05 -8.66 -3.02
N ASP A 150 2.36 -7.62 -2.55
CA ASP A 150 1.45 -6.82 -3.40
C ASP A 150 2.22 -6.11 -4.54
N ALA A 151 3.40 -5.57 -4.25
CA ALA A 151 4.25 -4.97 -5.27
C ALA A 151 4.78 -6.02 -6.26
N MET A 152 5.25 -7.16 -5.76
CA MET A 152 5.70 -8.29 -6.57
C MET A 152 4.60 -8.82 -7.47
N ASP A 153 3.36 -8.88 -6.98
CA ASP A 153 2.23 -9.34 -7.77
C ASP A 153 2.02 -8.46 -9.02
N LYS A 154 1.98 -7.15 -8.81
CA LYS A 154 1.75 -6.16 -9.88
C LYS A 154 2.90 -6.04 -10.88
N ILE A 155 4.13 -6.38 -10.48
CA ILE A 155 5.33 -6.20 -11.31
C ILE A 155 5.75 -7.51 -12.00
N LEU A 156 5.69 -8.64 -11.28
CA LEU A 156 6.31 -9.90 -11.69
C LEU A 156 5.30 -11.01 -11.99
N LEU A 157 4.18 -11.08 -11.26
CA LEU A 157 3.21 -12.18 -11.43
C LEU A 157 2.11 -11.85 -12.44
N GLN A 158 1.80 -10.57 -12.62
CA GLN A 158 0.79 -10.11 -13.58
C GLN A 158 1.42 -9.83 -14.95
N GLN A 159 0.95 -10.55 -15.95
CA GLN A 159 1.15 -10.22 -17.36
C GLN A 159 0.04 -9.28 -17.83
N VAL A 160 0.39 -8.40 -18.76
CA VAL A 160 -0.55 -7.44 -19.32
C VAL A 160 -0.64 -7.65 -20.82
N ILE A 161 -1.87 -7.81 -21.29
CA ILE A 161 -2.20 -8.00 -22.69
C ILE A 161 -3.05 -6.83 -23.13
N GLU A 162 -2.67 -6.19 -24.22
CA GLU A 162 -3.41 -5.09 -24.83
C GLU A 162 -4.02 -5.58 -26.15
N GLU A 163 -5.31 -5.40 -26.29
CA GLU A 163 -6.05 -5.66 -27.53
C GLU A 163 -6.69 -4.36 -28.02
N LYS A 164 -6.98 -4.28 -29.32
CA LYS A 164 -7.71 -3.14 -29.88
C LYS A 164 -9.17 -3.19 -29.42
N SER A 165 -9.67 -2.11 -28.85
CA SER A 165 -11.06 -2.04 -28.41
C SER A 165 -12.03 -2.06 -29.60
N PRO A 166 -13.23 -2.66 -29.43
CA PRO A 166 -14.32 -2.50 -30.40
C PRO A 166 -14.68 -1.02 -30.57
N SER A 167 -14.99 -0.60 -31.80
CA SER A 167 -15.31 0.80 -32.10
C SER A 167 -16.54 1.28 -31.29
N GLY A 168 -16.41 2.42 -30.60
CA GLY A 168 -17.47 2.98 -29.75
C GLY A 168 -17.53 2.41 -28.32
N THR A 169 -16.48 1.73 -27.85
CA THR A 169 -16.41 1.23 -26.48
C THR A 169 -16.25 2.38 -25.49
N LEU A 170 -17.16 2.46 -24.51
CA LEU A 170 -17.06 3.42 -23.42
C LEU A 170 -16.00 2.95 -22.40
N PRO A 171 -15.22 3.87 -21.80
CA PRO A 171 -14.26 3.53 -20.77
C PRO A 171 -14.89 2.74 -19.62
N LYS A 172 -14.39 1.53 -19.35
CA LYS A 172 -14.95 0.64 -18.32
C LYS A 172 -13.86 -0.21 -17.69
N SER A 173 -13.88 -0.36 -16.36
CA SER A 173 -13.02 -1.30 -15.66
C SER A 173 -13.80 -2.36 -14.91
N SER A 174 -13.28 -3.59 -14.89
CA SER A 174 -13.94 -4.71 -14.20
C SER A 174 -12.96 -5.75 -13.68
N TYR A 175 -13.26 -6.33 -12.52
CA TYR A 175 -12.57 -7.51 -12.01
C TYR A 175 -13.29 -8.78 -12.51
N ILE A 176 -12.52 -9.73 -13.04
CA ILE A 176 -13.08 -10.90 -13.74
C ILE A 176 -12.76 -12.20 -12.99
N TYR A 177 -11.53 -12.35 -12.48
CA TYR A 177 -11.05 -13.55 -11.78
C TYR A 177 -11.32 -14.87 -12.52
N LYS A 178 -11.30 -14.87 -13.85
CA LYS A 178 -11.66 -16.04 -14.68
C LYS A 178 -10.47 -16.54 -15.48
N VAL A 179 -10.28 -17.86 -15.51
CA VAL A 179 -9.29 -18.52 -16.38
C VAL A 179 -9.78 -18.43 -17.81
N ASP A 180 -8.92 -17.92 -18.68
CA ASP A 180 -9.18 -17.81 -20.10
C ASP A 180 -8.11 -18.57 -20.87
N GLU A 181 -8.53 -19.59 -21.61
CA GLU A 181 -7.65 -20.45 -22.41
C GLU A 181 -6.99 -19.68 -23.55
N LYS A 182 -7.64 -18.62 -24.07
CA LYS A 182 -7.09 -17.77 -25.14
C LYS A 182 -5.76 -17.13 -24.73
N TYR A 183 -5.62 -16.80 -23.45
CA TYR A 183 -4.46 -16.09 -22.92
C TYR A 183 -3.59 -16.96 -22.00
N GLY A 184 -3.95 -18.24 -21.82
CA GLY A 184 -3.19 -19.19 -21.00
C GLY A 184 -3.07 -18.78 -19.53
N GLY A 185 -4.04 -18.03 -18.99
CA GLY A 185 -3.95 -17.46 -17.64
C GLY A 185 -5.30 -17.04 -17.04
N GLN A 186 -5.27 -16.65 -15.77
CA GLN A 186 -6.42 -16.08 -15.08
C GLN A 186 -6.45 -14.57 -15.24
N ILE A 187 -7.45 -14.04 -15.94
CA ILE A 187 -7.69 -12.60 -16.04
C ILE A 187 -8.21 -12.11 -14.69
N GLN A 188 -7.44 -11.24 -14.03
CA GLN A 188 -7.80 -10.64 -12.75
C GLN A 188 -8.59 -9.36 -12.95
N TYR A 189 -8.13 -8.51 -13.86
CA TYR A 189 -8.67 -7.16 -14.06
C TYR A 189 -8.64 -6.81 -15.55
N LYS A 190 -9.68 -6.12 -16.01
CA LYS A 190 -9.86 -5.66 -17.38
C LYS A 190 -10.15 -4.17 -17.36
N VAL A 191 -9.46 -3.43 -18.22
CA VAL A 191 -9.68 -2.01 -18.49
C VAL A 191 -9.98 -1.85 -19.97
N GLU A 192 -11.17 -1.37 -20.29
CA GLU A 192 -11.61 -1.05 -21.64
C GLU A 192 -11.49 0.47 -21.80
N ASN A 193 -10.72 0.93 -22.78
CA ASN A 193 -10.67 2.32 -23.24
C ASN A 193 -11.22 2.41 -24.68
N GLU A 194 -11.36 3.63 -25.21
CA GLU A 194 -11.89 3.87 -26.56
C GLU A 194 -11.06 3.17 -27.65
N ASP A 195 -9.73 3.13 -27.50
CA ASP A 195 -8.82 2.55 -28.49
C ASP A 195 -8.26 1.17 -28.10
N THR A 196 -8.08 0.92 -26.80
CA THR A 196 -7.39 -0.27 -26.28
C THR A 196 -8.11 -0.90 -25.10
N THR A 197 -8.14 -2.23 -25.07
CA THR A 197 -8.59 -3.03 -23.94
C THR A 197 -7.39 -3.74 -23.33
N THR A 198 -7.09 -3.41 -22.08
CA THR A 198 -5.97 -3.95 -21.31
C THR A 198 -6.46 -5.02 -20.34
N PHE A 199 -5.88 -6.21 -20.42
CA PHE A 199 -6.12 -7.32 -19.50
C PHE A 199 -4.91 -7.54 -18.60
N TYR A 200 -5.14 -7.59 -17.29
CA TYR A 200 -4.16 -7.97 -16.29
C TYR A 200 -4.42 -9.42 -15.91
N MET A 201 -3.49 -10.31 -16.21
CA MET A 201 -3.65 -11.74 -16.02
C MET A 201 -2.50 -12.35 -15.23
N VAL A 202 -2.78 -13.42 -14.50
CA VAL A 202 -1.75 -14.27 -13.89
C VAL A 202 -1.62 -15.52 -14.75
N PRO A 203 -0.41 -15.83 -15.28
CA PRO A 203 -0.17 -17.04 -16.06
C PRO A 203 -0.58 -18.30 -15.31
N THR A 204 -1.11 -19.32 -16.00
CA THR A 204 -1.63 -20.54 -15.36
C THR A 204 -0.59 -21.25 -14.48
N SER A 205 0.69 -21.22 -14.90
CA SER A 205 1.82 -21.75 -14.13
C SER A 205 2.05 -21.05 -12.78
N LEU A 206 1.67 -19.77 -12.67
CA LEU A 206 1.89 -18.94 -11.49
C LEU A 206 0.65 -18.82 -10.60
N ILE A 207 -0.53 -19.28 -11.02
CA ILE A 207 -1.78 -19.21 -10.23
C ILE A 207 -1.61 -19.84 -8.83
N PRO A 208 -1.01 -21.03 -8.66
CA PRO A 208 -0.86 -21.63 -7.33
C PRO A 208 0.04 -20.78 -6.42
N LEU A 209 1.15 -20.27 -6.96
CA LEU A 209 2.08 -19.40 -6.24
C LEU A 209 1.40 -18.09 -5.84
N HIS A 210 0.71 -17.45 -6.77
CA HIS A 210 -0.06 -16.23 -6.53
C HIS A 210 -1.08 -16.42 -5.40
N LYS A 211 -1.90 -17.47 -5.46
CA LYS A 211 -2.89 -17.77 -4.40
C LYS A 211 -2.23 -18.01 -3.05
N PHE A 212 -1.14 -18.77 -3.01
CA PHE A 212 -0.41 -19.03 -1.78
C PHE A 212 0.13 -17.73 -1.17
N LEU A 213 0.79 -16.89 -1.96
CA LEU A 213 1.37 -15.63 -1.51
C LEU A 213 0.29 -14.66 -0.99
N VAL A 214 -0.81 -14.51 -1.71
CA VAL A 214 -1.95 -13.67 -1.29
C VAL A 214 -2.53 -14.16 0.04
N TYR A 215 -2.71 -15.48 0.20
CA TYR A 215 -3.20 -16.04 1.46
C TYR A 215 -2.21 -15.84 2.61
N LEU A 216 -0.93 -16.09 2.36
CA LEU A 216 0.14 -15.99 3.35
C LEU A 216 0.24 -14.59 3.97
N VAL A 217 -0.02 -13.54 3.19
CA VAL A 217 0.19 -12.16 3.65
C VAL A 217 -1.10 -11.40 4.01
N SER A 218 -2.26 -11.89 3.60
CA SER A 218 -3.53 -11.16 3.78
C SER A 218 -4.05 -11.16 5.21
N VAL A 219 -3.84 -12.22 5.98
CA VAL A 219 -4.42 -12.41 7.32
C VAL A 219 -3.42 -12.14 8.46
N PRO A 220 -2.16 -12.63 8.41
CA PRO A 220 -1.25 -12.54 9.55
C PRO A 220 -0.95 -11.13 10.09
N PRO A 221 -0.76 -10.08 9.25
CA PRO A 221 -0.47 -8.73 9.77
C PRO A 221 -1.55 -8.22 10.71
N TYR A 222 -2.81 -8.47 10.37
CA TYR A 222 -3.95 -8.06 11.18
C TYR A 222 -4.04 -8.86 12.47
N LEU A 223 -3.92 -10.19 12.39
CA LEU A 223 -3.98 -11.06 13.57
C LEU A 223 -2.91 -10.66 14.60
N PHE A 224 -1.65 -10.53 14.19
CA PHE A 224 -0.58 -10.17 15.11
C PHE A 224 -0.76 -8.76 15.69
N THR A 225 -1.23 -7.80 14.88
CA THR A 225 -1.50 -6.44 15.37
C THR A 225 -2.61 -6.43 16.42
N TRP A 226 -3.72 -7.14 16.18
CA TRP A 226 -4.83 -7.22 17.13
C TRP A 226 -4.41 -7.89 18.44
N ILE A 227 -3.69 -9.02 18.37
CA ILE A 227 -3.21 -9.71 19.57
C ILE A 227 -2.24 -8.80 20.35
N ALA A 228 -1.34 -8.09 19.66
CA ALA A 228 -0.41 -7.15 20.28
C ALA A 228 -1.14 -6.01 21.01
N ILE A 229 -2.16 -5.41 20.38
CA ILE A 229 -2.96 -4.33 20.96
C ILE A 229 -3.74 -4.83 22.18
N VAL A 230 -4.40 -5.98 22.08
CA VAL A 230 -5.17 -6.56 23.21
C VAL A 230 -4.24 -6.84 24.39
N ALA A 231 -3.07 -7.44 24.14
CA ALA A 231 -2.08 -7.71 25.19
C ALA A 231 -1.58 -6.41 25.85
N LEU A 232 -1.35 -5.35 25.06
CA LEU A 232 -0.90 -4.06 25.56
C LEU A 232 -1.98 -3.33 26.38
N LEU A 233 -3.23 -3.36 25.92
CA LEU A 233 -4.38 -2.80 26.65
C LEU A 233 -4.62 -3.54 27.96
N HIS A 234 -4.56 -4.87 27.95
CA HIS A 234 -4.71 -5.66 29.16
C HIS A 234 -3.63 -5.34 30.20
N GLN A 235 -2.38 -5.23 29.77
CA GLN A 235 -1.29 -4.86 30.65
C GLN A 235 -1.44 -3.44 31.21
N TYR A 236 -1.88 -2.50 30.37
CA TYR A 236 -2.16 -1.13 30.81
C TYR A 236 -3.26 -1.10 31.87
N TYR A 237 -4.35 -1.82 31.64
CA TYR A 237 -5.46 -1.94 32.58
C TYR A 237 -5.02 -2.54 33.93
N GLN A 238 -4.26 -3.64 33.92
CA GLN A 238 -3.73 -4.24 35.15
C GLN A 238 -2.83 -3.29 35.92
N SER A 239 -1.94 -2.55 35.23
CA SER A 239 -1.09 -1.58 35.90
C SER A 239 -1.89 -0.43 36.49
N TRP A 240 -2.99 -0.02 35.85
CA TRP A 240 -3.83 1.07 36.35
C TRP A 240 -4.64 0.65 37.59
N SER A 241 -5.08 -0.61 37.67
CA SER A 241 -5.76 -1.16 38.85
C SER A 241 -4.86 -1.36 40.06
N GLU A 242 -3.53 -1.37 39.91
CA GLU A 242 -2.59 -1.43 41.03
C GLU A 242 -2.32 -0.04 41.65
N TYR A 243 -2.72 1.04 40.99
CA TYR A 243 -2.54 2.43 41.46
C TYR A 243 -3.82 3.05 42.06
N VAL A 244 -4.94 2.34 42.06
CA VAL A 244 -6.23 2.73 42.67
C VAL A 244 -6.49 1.83 43.87
#